data_AF-A0A7D5R798-F1
#
_entry.id   AF-A0A7D5R798-F1
#
_cell.length_a   1.000
_cell.length_b   1.000
_cell.length_c   1.000
_cell.angle_alpha   90.00
_cell.angle_beta   90.00
_cell.angle_gamma   90.00
#
_symmetry.space_group_name_H-M   'P 1'
#
loop_
_entity.id
_entity.type
_entity.pdbx_description
1 polymer ?
#
loop_
_entity_poly.entity_id
_entity_poly.type
_entity_poly.pdbx_seq_one_letter_code
_entity_poly.pdbx_strand_id
1 'polypeptide(L)'
;MSGKFWIGAIYLKDEGGYEIIIKSLKHYRNRLKTIGNSPELKDAAAMFSSVLNQQAMKTIPIIDETIQKIQNNLSDIQSITKLKEGIPFLEKALSCYETDIKKAQDTGHEYFVKLVGNMVEARDDLNTIKIALRKIKQFE
;
A
#
# COMPACT_ATOMS: atom_id res chain seq x y z
N MET A 1 -14.30 8.60 -29.24
CA MET A 1 -13.18 7.90 -28.56
C MET A 1 -13.74 7.31 -27.28
N SER A 2 -14.02 6.01 -27.25
CA SER A 2 -14.44 5.33 -26.02
C SER A 2 -13.24 5.25 -25.08
N GLY A 3 -13.18 6.16 -24.11
CA GLY A 3 -12.12 6.13 -23.10
C GLY A 3 -12.21 4.84 -22.32
N LYS A 4 -11.09 4.10 -22.21
CA LYS A 4 -11.01 2.88 -21.41
C LYS A 4 -11.50 3.17 -19.99
N PHE A 5 -12.52 2.45 -19.55
CA PHE A 5 -13.09 2.55 -18.22
C PHE A 5 -12.22 1.78 -17.24
N TRP A 6 -11.90 2.38 -16.09
CA TRP A 6 -11.05 1.73 -15.10
C TRP A 6 -11.90 0.88 -14.15
N ILE A 7 -11.87 -0.44 -14.35
CA ILE A 7 -12.60 -1.42 -13.52
C ILE A 7 -12.14 -1.37 -12.05
N GLY A 8 -10.90 -0.96 -11.81
CA GLY A 8 -10.41 -0.71 -10.46
C GLY A 8 -11.27 0.29 -9.68
N ALA A 9 -11.90 1.28 -10.33
CA ALA A 9 -12.77 2.23 -9.65
C ALA A 9 -14.03 1.56 -9.05
N ILE A 10 -14.64 0.63 -9.79
CA ILE A 10 -15.77 -0.18 -9.32
C ILE A 10 -15.32 -1.07 -8.15
N TYR A 11 -14.19 -1.75 -8.30
CA TYR A 11 -13.65 -2.59 -7.22
C TYR A 11 -13.44 -1.80 -5.93
N LEU A 12 -12.85 -0.61 -6.02
CA LEU A 12 -12.60 0.23 -4.85
C LEU A 12 -13.90 0.68 -4.19
N LYS A 13 -14.91 1.06 -4.97
CA LYS A 13 -16.16 1.62 -4.45
C LYS A 13 -17.17 0.55 -4.04
N ASP A 14 -17.53 -0.32 -4.96
CA ASP A 14 -18.70 -1.18 -4.87
C ASP A 14 -18.35 -2.58 -4.30
N GLU A 15 -17.11 -3.04 -4.47
CA GLU A 15 -16.64 -4.34 -3.95
C GLU A 15 -15.92 -4.22 -2.58
N GLY A 16 -15.88 -3.04 -1.96
CA GLY A 16 -15.18 -2.80 -0.69
C GLY A 16 -13.65 -2.79 -0.81
N GLY A 17 -13.11 -2.78 -2.04
CA GLY A 17 -11.67 -2.86 -2.31
C GLY A 17 -10.84 -1.72 -1.72
N TYR A 18 -11.47 -0.59 -1.36
CA TYR A 18 -10.81 0.53 -0.70
C TYR A 18 -10.18 0.15 0.65
N GLU A 19 -10.74 -0.82 1.37
CA GLU A 19 -10.30 -1.18 2.73
C GLU A 19 -8.86 -1.71 2.73
N ILE A 20 -8.58 -2.68 1.85
CA ILE A 20 -7.24 -3.26 1.73
C ILE A 20 -6.23 -2.25 1.17
N ILE A 21 -6.67 -1.32 0.32
CA ILE A 21 -5.80 -0.24 -0.19
C ILE A 21 -5.41 0.70 0.95
N ILE A 22 -6.38 1.14 1.76
CA ILE A 22 -6.11 2.00 2.91
C ILE A 22 -5.22 1.26 3.92
N LYS A 23 -5.49 -0.02 4.20
CA LYS A 23 -4.66 -0.85 5.10
C LYS A 23 -3.21 -0.92 4.60
N SER A 24 -3.03 -1.18 3.31
CA SER A 24 -1.71 -1.25 2.67
C SER A 24 -0.98 0.10 2.66
N LEU A 25 -1.70 1.21 2.42
CA LEU A 25 -1.16 2.56 2.50
C LEU A 25 -0.71 2.90 3.94
N LYS A 26 -1.52 2.58 4.94
CA LYS A 26 -1.16 2.75 6.36
C LYS A 26 0.05 1.91 6.75
N HIS A 27 0.11 0.66 6.29
CA HIS A 27 1.28 -0.21 6.47
C HIS A 27 2.53 0.41 5.85
N TYR A 28 2.45 0.81 4.58
CA TYR A 28 3.57 1.44 3.88
C TYR A 28 4.04 2.73 4.56
N ARG A 29 3.11 3.53 5.10
CA ARG A 29 3.43 4.70 5.92
C ARG A 29 4.24 4.32 7.17
N ASN A 30 3.80 3.31 7.91
CA ASN A 30 4.49 2.83 9.11
C ASN A 30 5.87 2.24 8.77
N ARG A 31 5.97 1.56 7.63
CA ARG A 31 7.24 1.06 7.08
C ARG A 31 8.22 2.20 6.84
N LEU A 32 7.79 3.28 6.19
CA LEU A 32 8.61 4.45 5.93
C LEU A 32 9.05 5.15 7.22
N LYS A 33 8.18 5.25 8.23
CA LYS A 33 8.53 5.84 9.54
C LYS A 33 9.60 5.06 10.29
N THR A 34 9.66 3.75 10.08
CA THR A 34 10.58 2.85 10.79
C THR A 34 11.67 2.30 9.87
N ILE A 35 11.86 2.91 8.69
CA ILE A 35 12.72 2.35 7.64
C ILE A 35 14.16 2.19 8.11
N GLY A 36 14.67 3.12 8.94
CA GLY A 36 16.02 3.03 9.53
C GLY A 36 16.24 1.83 10.46
N ASN A 37 15.17 1.26 11.02
CA ASN A 37 15.24 0.07 11.88
C ASN A 37 15.11 -1.25 11.09
N SER A 38 14.97 -1.16 9.76
CA SER A 38 14.83 -2.32 8.89
C SER A 38 16.08 -3.21 8.97
N PRO A 39 15.94 -4.52 9.17
CA PRO A 39 17.09 -5.44 9.14
C PRO A 39 17.79 -5.45 7.78
N GLU A 40 17.08 -5.10 6.71
CA GLU A 40 17.59 -5.06 5.34
C GLU A 40 18.55 -3.90 5.08
N LEU A 41 18.62 -2.94 6.00
CA LEU A 41 19.52 -1.80 5.87
C LEU A 41 20.76 -1.93 6.76
N LYS A 42 20.97 -3.01 7.53
CA LYS A 42 22.05 -3.08 8.53
C LYS A 42 23.46 -2.74 7.99
N ASP A 43 23.76 -3.06 6.74
CA ASP A 43 25.07 -2.77 6.12
C ASP A 43 25.06 -1.57 5.14
N ALA A 44 23.91 -1.31 4.48
CA ALA A 44 23.75 -0.22 3.50
C ALA A 44 23.13 1.07 4.08
N ALA A 45 22.58 1.02 5.30
CA ALA A 45 21.86 2.10 5.97
C ALA A 45 22.71 3.35 6.11
N ALA A 46 23.97 3.22 6.54
CA ALA A 46 24.76 4.40 6.88
C ALA A 46 24.93 5.33 5.66
N MET A 47 25.15 4.76 4.47
CA MET A 47 25.40 5.52 3.24
C MET A 47 24.12 6.05 2.59
N PHE A 48 22.98 5.37 2.74
CA PHE A 48 21.72 5.75 2.09
C PHE A 48 20.62 6.23 3.06
N SER A 49 20.87 6.24 4.37
CA SER A 49 19.88 6.60 5.40
C SER A 49 19.33 8.01 5.19
N SER A 50 20.17 8.98 4.85
CA SER A 50 19.75 10.36 4.57
C SER A 50 18.78 10.43 3.40
N VAL A 51 19.08 9.74 2.30
CA VAL A 51 18.23 9.68 1.10
C VAL A 51 16.92 8.94 1.39
N LEU A 52 16.99 7.80 2.09
CA LEU A 52 15.80 7.03 2.47
C LEU A 52 14.88 7.82 3.40
N ASN A 53 15.43 8.53 4.38
CA ASN A 53 14.67 9.38 5.28
C ASN A 53 14.06 10.58 4.56
N GLN A 54 14.79 11.24 3.66
CA GLN A 54 14.25 12.33 2.84
C GLN A 54 13.12 11.83 1.93
N GLN A 55 13.27 10.65 1.33
CA GLN A 55 12.22 10.06 0.51
C GLN A 55 11.00 9.69 1.36
N ALA A 56 11.19 9.13 2.56
CA ALA A 56 10.12 8.85 3.51
C ALA A 56 9.36 10.13 3.89
N MET A 57 10.07 11.21 4.22
CA MET A 57 9.46 12.51 4.55
C MET A 57 8.59 13.08 3.43
N LYS A 58 8.99 12.89 2.17
CA LYS A 58 8.18 13.34 1.01
C LYS A 58 7.01 12.41 0.71
N THR A 59 7.20 11.11 0.93
CA THR A 59 6.21 10.09 0.56
C THR A 59 5.08 9.98 1.58
N ILE A 60 5.36 10.14 2.88
CA ILE A 60 4.36 10.03 3.95
C ILE A 60 3.18 11.01 3.76
N PRO A 61 3.39 12.32 3.46
CA PRO A 61 2.30 13.24 3.17
C PRO A 61 1.44 12.81 1.97
N ILE A 62 2.07 12.26 0.92
CA ILE A 62 1.35 11.74 -0.27
C ILE A 62 0.48 10.55 0.11
N ILE A 63 0.96 9.67 1.00
CA ILE A 63 0.15 8.56 1.53
C ILE A 63 -1.07 9.12 2.29
N ASP A 64 -0.84 10.06 3.20
CA ASP A 64 -1.91 10.66 4.02
C ASP A 64 -2.96 11.34 3.14
N GLU A 65 -2.54 12.10 2.13
CA GLU A 65 -3.43 12.71 1.13
C GLU A 65 -4.19 11.66 0.30
N THR A 66 -3.53 10.57 -0.11
CA THR A 66 -4.16 9.50 -0.89
C THR A 66 -5.23 8.77 -0.09
N ILE A 67 -4.95 8.47 1.19
CA ILE A 67 -5.94 7.88 2.10
C ILE A 67 -7.15 8.81 2.23
N GLN A 68 -6.92 10.11 2.47
CA GLN A 68 -7.99 11.09 2.60
C GLN A 68 -8.81 11.22 1.32
N LYS A 69 -8.16 11.21 0.14
CA LYS A 69 -8.84 11.22 -1.16
C LYS A 69 -9.71 9.99 -1.34
N ILE A 70 -9.24 8.81 -0.97
CA ILE A 70 -10.05 7.59 -1.06
C ILE A 70 -11.28 7.75 -0.14
N GLN A 71 -11.07 8.05 1.14
CA GLN A 71 -12.15 8.14 2.14
C GLN A 71 -13.21 9.20 1.81
N ASN A 72 -12.79 10.39 1.36
CA ASN A 72 -13.71 11.49 1.06
C ASN A 72 -14.54 11.26 -0.21
N ASN A 73 -14.07 10.41 -1.12
CA ASN A 73 -14.66 10.25 -2.45
C ASN A 73 -15.28 8.87 -2.68
N LEU A 74 -15.42 8.01 -1.66
CA LEU A 74 -16.01 6.68 -1.80
C LEU A 74 -17.41 6.72 -2.44
N SER A 75 -18.20 7.76 -2.20
CA SER A 75 -19.53 7.89 -2.81
C SER A 75 -19.51 8.32 -4.29
N ASP A 76 -18.42 8.93 -4.76
CA ASP A 76 -18.32 9.49 -6.12
C ASP A 76 -17.33 8.70 -7.00
N ILE A 77 -17.90 7.91 -7.93
CA ILE A 77 -17.13 7.10 -8.87
C ILE A 77 -16.23 7.93 -9.79
N GLN A 78 -16.61 9.16 -10.14
CA GLN A 78 -15.77 10.02 -10.99
C GLN A 78 -14.51 10.45 -10.25
N SER A 79 -14.63 10.78 -8.97
CA SER A 79 -13.49 11.13 -8.12
C SER A 79 -12.61 9.92 -7.81
N ILE A 80 -13.18 8.73 -7.58
CA ILE A 80 -12.40 7.49 -7.49
C ILE A 80 -11.65 7.22 -8.79
N THR A 81 -12.26 7.44 -9.95
CA THR A 81 -11.62 7.20 -11.26
C THR A 81 -10.34 8.02 -11.46
N LYS A 82 -10.22 9.19 -10.81
CA LYS A 82 -8.98 10.01 -10.84
C LYS A 82 -7.80 9.31 -10.17
N LEU A 83 -8.04 8.36 -9.26
CA LEU A 83 -6.97 7.56 -8.63
C LEU A 83 -6.25 6.65 -9.62
N LYS A 84 -6.75 6.49 -10.85
CA LYS A 84 -6.06 5.73 -11.91
C LYS A 84 -4.63 6.22 -12.16
N GLU A 85 -4.39 7.52 -12.01
CA GLU A 85 -3.05 8.12 -12.17
C GLU A 85 -2.08 7.66 -11.07
N GLY A 86 -2.62 7.27 -9.92
CA GLY A 86 -1.89 6.74 -8.77
C GLY A 86 -1.76 5.22 -8.74
N ILE A 87 -2.18 4.48 -9.76
CA ILE A 87 -2.11 2.99 -9.77
C ILE A 87 -0.72 2.47 -9.37
N PRO A 88 0.40 2.96 -9.95
CA PRO A 88 1.73 2.47 -9.56
C PRO A 88 2.04 2.68 -8.06
N PHE A 89 1.49 3.74 -7.47
CA PHE A 89 1.64 4.02 -6.04
C PHE A 89 0.81 3.09 -5.17
N LEU A 90 -0.44 2.81 -5.56
CA LEU A 90 -1.31 1.86 -4.89
C LEU A 90 -0.74 0.44 -4.96
N GLU A 91 -0.24 0.05 -6.13
CA GLU A 91 0.47 -1.21 -6.34
C GLU A 91 1.69 -1.31 -5.41
N LYS A 92 2.50 -0.26 -5.33
CA LYS A 92 3.68 -0.25 -4.45
C LYS A 92 3.28 -0.47 -2.98
N ALA A 93 2.20 0.16 -2.52
CA ALA A 93 1.71 -0.01 -1.16
C ALA A 93 1.23 -1.45 -0.89
N LEU A 94 0.43 -2.01 -1.81
CA LEU A 94 -0.05 -3.40 -1.74
C LEU A 94 1.10 -4.40 -1.70
N SER A 95 2.04 -4.29 -2.65
CA SER A 95 3.20 -5.19 -2.74
C SER A 95 4.13 -5.05 -1.54
N CYS A 96 4.29 -3.84 -0.98
CA CYS A 96 5.03 -3.63 0.26
C CYS A 96 4.40 -4.40 1.42
N TYR A 97 3.07 -4.30 1.56
CA TYR A 97 2.37 -5.00 2.63
C TYR A 97 2.46 -6.52 2.47
N GLU A 98 2.17 -7.04 1.26
CA GLU A 98 2.31 -8.46 0.94
C GLU A 98 3.71 -9.00 1.28
N THR A 99 4.75 -8.28 0.87
CA THR A 99 6.13 -8.69 1.08
C THR A 99 6.50 -8.69 2.56
N ASP A 100 6.10 -7.67 3.32
CA ASP A 100 6.41 -7.60 4.75
C ASP A 100 5.63 -8.67 5.55
N ILE A 101 4.40 -9.02 5.14
CA ILE A 101 3.64 -10.14 5.72
C ILE A 101 4.40 -11.45 5.47
N LYS A 102 4.81 -11.72 4.22
CA LYS A 102 5.56 -12.94 3.87
C LYS A 102 6.86 -13.02 4.67
N LYS A 103 7.63 -11.94 4.75
CA LYS A 103 8.86 -11.89 5.58
C LYS A 103 8.57 -12.17 7.04
N ALA A 104 7.53 -11.59 7.61
CA ALA A 104 7.13 -11.86 8.99
C ALA A 104 6.75 -13.33 9.21
N GLN A 105 6.06 -13.96 8.26
CA GLN A 105 5.67 -15.37 8.30
C GLN A 105 6.86 -16.32 8.13
N ASP A 106 7.70 -16.07 7.14
CA ASP A 106 8.78 -16.97 6.72
C ASP A 106 9.98 -16.91 7.67
N THR A 107 10.29 -15.72 8.20
CA THR A 107 11.51 -15.49 9.01
C THR A 107 11.22 -15.34 10.50
N GLY A 108 9.99 -14.99 10.88
CA GLY A 108 9.66 -14.64 12.28
C GLY A 108 10.42 -13.41 12.80
N HIS A 109 11.09 -12.64 11.94
CA HIS A 109 11.97 -11.57 12.38
C HIS A 109 11.17 -10.47 13.07
N GLU A 110 11.58 -10.13 14.29
CA GLU A 110 10.86 -9.24 15.22
C GLU A 110 10.43 -7.91 14.59
N TYR A 111 11.31 -7.28 13.81
CA TYR A 111 10.98 -6.06 13.05
C TYR A 111 9.72 -6.20 12.18
N PHE A 112 9.65 -7.23 11.32
CA PHE A 112 8.52 -7.41 10.41
C PHE A 112 7.26 -7.85 11.15
N VAL A 113 7.39 -8.70 12.17
CA VAL A 113 6.25 -9.09 13.02
C VAL A 113 5.65 -7.88 13.74
N LYS A 114 6.47 -7.01 14.33
CA LYS A 114 6.00 -5.76 14.97
C LYS A 114 5.40 -4.78 13.98
N LEU A 115 5.97 -4.69 12.78
CA LEU A 115 5.48 -3.79 11.75
C LEU A 115 4.11 -4.23 11.22
N VAL A 116 3.93 -5.52 10.95
CA VAL A 116 2.69 -6.11 10.44
C VAL A 116 1.60 -6.15 11.52
N GLY A 117 1.97 -6.44 12.77
CA GLY A 117 1.06 -6.46 13.91
C GLY A 117 0.29 -7.78 14.01
N ASN A 118 -1.04 -7.75 13.83
CA ASN A 118 -1.87 -8.95 13.95
C ASN A 118 -1.60 -9.92 12.78
N MET A 119 -0.78 -10.93 13.05
CA MET A 119 -0.38 -11.90 12.02
C MET A 119 -1.52 -12.77 11.51
N VAL A 120 -2.59 -13.00 12.29
CA VAL A 120 -3.75 -13.80 11.84
C VAL A 120 -4.51 -13.03 10.76
N GLU A 121 -4.94 -11.81 11.07
CA GLU A 121 -5.62 -10.92 10.09
C GLU A 121 -4.75 -10.65 8.87
N ALA A 122 -3.45 -10.45 9.07
CA ALA A 122 -2.52 -10.21 7.98
C ALA A 122 -2.38 -11.42 7.04
N ARG A 123 -2.59 -12.66 7.52
CA ARG A 123 -2.62 -13.84 6.64
C ARG A 123 -3.83 -13.78 5.72
N ASP A 124 -4.99 -13.44 6.27
CA ASP A 124 -6.24 -13.35 5.52
C ASP A 124 -6.17 -12.24 4.46
N ASP A 125 -5.49 -11.13 4.78
CA ASP A 125 -5.25 -10.03 3.85
C ASP A 125 -4.48 -10.44 2.59
N LEU A 126 -3.63 -11.49 2.63
CA LEU A 126 -2.81 -11.88 1.46
C LEU A 126 -3.68 -12.19 0.23
N ASN A 127 -4.81 -12.87 0.43
CA ASN A 127 -5.72 -13.18 -0.68
C ASN A 127 -6.39 -11.90 -1.21
N THR A 128 -6.81 -11.02 -0.31
CA THR A 128 -7.43 -9.72 -0.64
C THR A 128 -6.44 -8.81 -1.38
N ILE A 129 -5.17 -8.78 -0.97
CA ILE A 129 -4.10 -8.04 -1.65
C ILE A 129 -3.90 -8.55 -3.07
N LYS A 130 -3.86 -9.88 -3.25
CA LYS A 130 -3.71 -10.50 -4.58
C LYS A 130 -4.88 -10.13 -5.51
N ILE A 131 -6.11 -10.12 -4.99
CA ILE A 131 -7.30 -9.69 -5.74
C ILE A 131 -7.18 -8.20 -6.09
N ALA A 132 -6.79 -7.35 -5.13
CA ALA A 132 -6.63 -5.91 -5.33
C ALA A 132 -5.59 -5.61 -6.42
N LEU A 133 -4.40 -6.21 -6.34
CA LEU A 133 -3.31 -6.04 -7.31
C LEU A 133 -3.75 -6.34 -8.75
N ARG A 134 -4.61 -7.36 -8.92
CA ARG A 134 -5.21 -7.69 -10.22
C ARG A 134 -6.25 -6.64 -10.64
N LYS A 135 -7.22 -6.33 -9.76
CA LYS A 135 -8.37 -5.46 -10.06
C LYS A 135 -7.95 -4.02 -10.37
N ILE A 136 -6.99 -3.45 -9.64
CA ILE A 136 -6.54 -2.06 -9.87
C ILE A 136 -5.84 -1.87 -11.22
N LYS A 137 -5.44 -2.94 -11.91
CA LYS A 137 -4.82 -2.90 -13.25
C LYS A 137 -5.79 -3.20 -14.39
N GLN A 138 -7.04 -3.51 -14.10
CA GLN A 138 -8.03 -3.86 -15.12
C GLN A 138 -8.68 -2.61 -15.73
N PHE A 139 -8.77 -2.63 -17.06
CA PHE A 139 -9.43 -1.61 -17.87
C PHE A 139 -10.30 -2.31 -18.92
N GLU A 140 -11.44 -1.69 -19.23
CA GLU A 140 -12.38 -2.13 -20.28
C GLU A 140 -12.54 -1.05 -21.35
#